data_AF-A0A2A2EM39-F1
#
_entry.id   AF-A0A2A2EM39-F1
#
_cell.length_a   1.000
_cell.length_b   1.000
_cell.length_c   1.000
_cell.angle_alpha   90.00
_cell.angle_beta   90.00
_cell.angle_gamma   90.00
#
_symmetry.space_group_name_H-M   'P 1'
#
loop_
_entity.id
_entity.type
_entity.pdbx_description
1 polymer ?
#
loop_
_entity_poly.entity_id
_entity_poly.type
_entity_poly.pdbx_seq_one_letter_code
_entity_poly.pdbx_strand_id
1 'polypeptide(L)'
;MATLTVQPRVLQWAVRSSDADAGAVAATNGDLAQLPSWLDSDEPLRLSFTKVSKLSKALHVPFGSLVRSFPTPQEEEPLLRYRTINNDGAAISNDLKDVIRVMRSRQDWARDEMISAGFEKNAIVGMAKNCKASESLAANIRDVLSLWMIVTS
;
A
#
# COMPACT_ATOMS: atom_id res chain seq x y z
N MET A 1 17.83 24.66 17.78
CA MET A 1 17.34 23.39 17.21
C MET A 1 15.95 23.63 16.63
N ALA A 2 15.65 23.18 15.41
CA ALA A 2 14.34 23.38 14.80
C ALA A 2 13.25 22.60 15.55
N THR A 3 12.13 23.26 15.83
CA THR A 3 10.93 22.68 16.45
C THR A 3 9.80 22.62 15.43
N LEU A 4 8.95 21.61 15.58
CA LEU A 4 7.83 21.31 14.70
C LEU A 4 6.57 21.12 15.55
N THR A 5 5.45 21.56 15.00
CA THR A 5 4.14 21.35 15.61
C THR A 5 3.57 20.01 15.14
N VAL A 6 3.17 19.16 16.08
CA VAL A 6 2.49 17.90 15.82
C VAL A 6 1.10 17.97 16.43
N GLN A 7 0.07 17.75 15.61
CA GLN A 7 -1.32 17.76 16.06
C GLN A 7 -1.65 16.46 16.79
N PRO A 8 -2.35 16.48 17.94
CA PRO A 8 -2.70 15.25 18.66
C PRO A 8 -3.45 14.24 17.83
N ARG A 9 -4.44 14.70 17.04
CA ARG A 9 -5.20 13.84 16.14
C ARG A 9 -4.31 13.14 15.10
N VAL A 10 -3.24 13.79 14.65
CA VAL A 10 -2.27 13.22 13.71
C VAL A 10 -1.39 12.20 14.42
N LEU A 11 -0.95 12.47 15.65
CA LEU A 11 -0.16 11.53 16.44
C LEU A 11 -0.95 10.26 16.79
N GLN A 12 -2.20 10.42 17.23
CA GLN A 12 -3.12 9.31 17.51
C GLN A 12 -3.41 8.50 16.24
N TRP A 13 -3.63 9.17 15.10
CA TRP A 13 -3.74 8.49 13.82
C TRP A 13 -2.48 7.71 13.46
N ALA A 14 -1.29 8.29 13.66
CA ALA A 14 -0.03 7.66 13.32
C ALA A 14 0.20 6.38 14.14
N VAL A 15 -0.13 6.41 15.43
CA VAL A 15 -0.08 5.21 16.29
C VAL A 15 -1.09 4.16 15.85
N ARG A 16 -2.35 4.52 15.64
CA ARG A 16 -3.38 3.57 15.19
C ARG A 16 -3.10 2.98 13.80
N SER A 17 -2.44 3.75 12.94
CA SER A 17 -2.05 3.33 11.59
C SER A 17 -0.75 2.54 11.58
N SER A 18 -0.01 2.52 12.68
CA SER A 18 1.21 1.76 12.82
C SER A 18 0.89 0.34 13.29
N ASP A 19 1.73 -0.62 12.89
CA ASP A 19 1.72 -1.96 13.48
C ASP A 19 2.49 -1.99 14.83
N ALA A 20 3.07 -0.86 15.26
CA ALA A 20 3.87 -0.75 16.48
C ALA A 20 3.01 -0.50 17.73
N ASP A 21 3.38 -1.15 18.84
CA ASP A 21 2.84 -0.82 20.16
C ASP A 21 3.49 0.46 20.70
N ALA A 22 2.68 1.50 20.92
CA ALA A 22 3.15 2.78 21.46
C ALA A 22 3.80 2.63 22.86
N GLY A 23 3.33 1.69 23.69
CA GLY A 23 3.93 1.41 24.99
C GLY A 23 5.34 0.84 24.84
N ALA A 24 5.51 -0.15 23.96
CA ALA A 24 6.82 -0.71 23.62
C ALA A 24 7.76 0.35 23.00
N VAL A 25 7.26 1.23 22.13
CA VAL A 25 8.05 2.33 21.55
C VAL A 25 8.56 3.29 22.62
N ALA A 26 7.70 3.67 23.58
CA ALA A 26 8.08 4.54 24.69
C ALA A 26 9.11 3.90 25.61
N ALA A 27 8.98 2.59 25.87
CA ALA A 27 9.90 1.84 26.73
C ALA A 27 11.28 1.62 26.09
N THR A 28 11.33 1.40 24.78
CA THR A 28 12.56 1.05 24.05
C THR A 28 13.34 2.30 23.62
N ASN A 29 12.68 3.46 23.50
CA ASN A 29 13.29 4.69 23.01
C ASN A 29 13.15 5.81 24.04
N GLY A 30 14.21 6.05 24.82
CA GLY A 30 14.20 7.02 25.93
C GLY A 30 13.83 8.45 25.51
N ASP A 31 14.12 8.85 24.26
CA ASP A 31 13.70 10.16 23.73
C ASP A 31 12.19 10.28 23.49
N LEU A 32 11.51 9.13 23.40
CA LEU A 32 10.06 8.98 23.18
C LEU A 32 9.34 8.46 24.43
N ALA A 33 9.98 8.47 25.60
CA ALA A 33 9.35 8.04 26.86
C ALA A 33 8.06 8.82 27.20
N GLN A 34 7.93 10.05 26.70
CA GLN A 34 6.75 10.90 26.86
C GLN A 34 5.64 10.62 25.83
N LEU A 35 5.80 9.65 24.94
CA LEU A 35 4.79 9.32 23.93
C LEU A 35 3.39 9.06 24.53
N PRO A 36 3.23 8.33 25.64
CA PRO A 36 1.90 8.13 26.24
C PRO A 36 1.24 9.45 26.65
N SER A 37 1.97 10.36 27.31
CA SER A 37 1.41 11.65 27.70
C SER A 37 1.13 12.58 26.52
N TRP A 38 1.86 12.43 25.41
CA TRP A 38 1.56 13.14 24.17
C TRP A 38 0.28 12.63 23.49
N LEU A 39 -0.04 11.34 23.63
CA LEU A 39 -1.26 10.75 23.07
C LEU A 39 -2.52 11.20 23.81
N ASP A 40 -2.40 11.45 25.12
CA ASP A 40 -3.47 11.94 26.00
C ASP A 40 -3.69 13.46 25.93
N SER A 41 -2.82 14.19 25.23
CA SER A 41 -2.93 15.65 25.11
C SER A 41 -3.92 16.04 24.02
N ASP A 42 -4.78 17.01 24.30
CA ASP A 42 -5.66 17.64 23.30
C ASP A 42 -5.01 18.87 22.62
N GLU A 43 -3.84 19.30 23.06
CA GLU A 43 -3.16 20.50 22.56
C GLU A 43 -2.05 20.19 21.55
N PRO A 44 -1.79 21.08 20.56
CA PRO A 44 -0.68 20.93 19.64
C PRO A 44 0.68 20.83 20.35
N LEU A 45 1.40 19.75 20.06
CA LEU A 45 2.69 19.45 20.68
C LEU A 45 3.82 20.15 19.91
N ARG A 46 4.75 20.79 20.62
CA ARG A 46 6.00 21.29 20.03
C ARG A 46 7.14 20.31 20.29
N LEU A 47 7.50 19.56 19.25
CA LEU A 47 8.55 18.55 19.31
C LEU A 47 9.77 18.99 18.50
N SER A 48 10.97 18.55 18.90
CA SER A 48 12.17 18.79 18.10
C SER A 48 12.15 17.95 16.83
N PHE A 49 12.84 18.40 15.77
CA PHE A 49 13.01 17.63 14.54
C PHE A 49 13.49 16.20 14.81
N THR A 50 14.44 16.04 15.74
CA THR A 50 14.98 14.72 16.13
C THR A 50 13.92 13.82 16.75
N LYS A 51 13.04 14.34 17.60
CA LYS A 51 11.92 13.57 18.19
C LYS A 51 10.92 13.14 17.11
N VAL A 52 10.53 14.04 16.22
CA VAL A 52 9.61 13.71 15.11
C VAL A 52 10.23 12.70 14.15
N SER A 53 11.53 12.80 13.86
CA SER A 53 12.25 11.83 13.04
C SER A 53 12.30 10.44 13.71
N LYS A 54 12.53 10.38 15.03
CA LYS A 54 12.47 9.13 15.79
C LYS A 54 11.07 8.53 15.81
N LEU A 55 10.02 9.35 15.96
CA LEU A 55 8.63 8.90 15.86
C LEU A 55 8.33 8.29 14.49
N SER A 56 8.72 8.98 13.41
CA SER A 56 8.51 8.50 12.04
C SER A 56 9.11 7.11 11.83
N LYS A 57 10.35 6.90 12.29
CA LYS A 57 11.03 5.60 12.20
C LYS A 57 10.39 4.53 13.09
N ALA A 58 10.08 4.87 14.34
CA ALA A 58 9.53 3.92 15.30
C ALA A 58 8.11 3.46 14.95
N LEU A 59 7.29 4.35 14.39
CA LEU A 59 5.92 4.05 13.97
C LEU A 59 5.83 3.56 12.52
N HIS A 60 6.94 3.57 11.78
CA HIS A 60 6.97 3.29 10.33
C HIS A 60 5.96 4.14 9.54
N VAL A 61 5.85 5.42 9.91
CA VAL A 61 4.96 6.40 9.26
C VAL A 61 5.82 7.47 8.58
N PRO A 62 5.49 7.90 7.35
CA PRO A 62 6.25 8.97 6.68
C PRO A 62 6.34 10.23 7.53
N PHE A 63 7.54 10.79 7.64
CA PHE A 63 7.79 12.01 8.43
C PHE A 63 6.83 13.14 8.06
N GLY A 64 6.60 13.36 6.76
CA GLY A 64 5.70 14.39 6.25
C GLY A 64 4.27 14.24 6.78
N SER A 65 3.83 13.02 7.07
CA SER A 65 2.49 12.77 7.61
C SER A 65 2.33 13.27 9.05
N LEU A 66 3.39 13.25 9.87
CA LEU A 66 3.36 13.68 11.27
C LEU A 66 3.26 15.20 11.44
N VAL A 67 3.69 15.96 10.43
CA VAL A 67 3.69 17.44 10.44
C VAL A 67 2.49 18.04 9.71
N ARG A 68 1.49 17.23 9.35
CA ARG A 68 0.24 17.70 8.74
C ARG A 68 -0.66 18.35 9.78
N SER A 69 -1.53 19.24 9.32
CA SER A 69 -2.60 19.80 10.16
C SER A 69 -3.72 18.80 10.43
N PHE A 70 -3.84 17.75 9.63
CA PHE A 70 -4.90 16.74 9.74
C PHE A 70 -4.37 15.34 9.38
N PRO A 71 -4.97 14.26 9.92
CA PRO A 71 -4.59 12.88 9.64
C PRO A 71 -4.55 12.58 8.14
N THR A 72 -3.64 11.70 7.71
CA THR A 72 -3.63 11.25 6.32
C THR A 72 -4.85 10.36 6.09
N PRO A 73 -5.70 10.64 5.09
CA PRO A 73 -6.78 9.76 4.70
C PRO A 73 -6.23 8.37 4.38
N GLN A 74 -6.94 7.33 4.80
CA GLN A 74 -6.59 5.96 4.45
C GLN A 74 -7.07 5.67 3.03
N GLU A 75 -6.17 5.27 2.15
CA GLU A 75 -6.54 4.82 0.81
C GLU A 75 -7.24 3.46 0.91
N GLU A 76 -8.40 3.33 0.24
CA GLU A 76 -9.03 2.02 0.07
C GLU A 76 -8.15 1.16 -0.83
N GLU A 77 -7.67 0.04 -0.33
CA GLU A 77 -6.96 -0.95 -1.14
C GLU A 77 -7.96 -1.97 -1.71
N PRO A 78 -8.24 -1.99 -3.03
CA PRO A 78 -9.30 -2.84 -3.60
C PRO A 78 -9.07 -4.33 -3.36
N LEU A 79 -7.80 -4.75 -3.24
CA LEU A 79 -7.43 -6.14 -2.93
C LEU A 79 -7.92 -6.59 -1.55
N LEU A 80 -8.18 -5.65 -0.62
CA LEU A 80 -8.71 -5.96 0.70
C LEU A 80 -10.17 -6.41 0.67
N ARG A 81 -10.92 -6.05 -0.37
CA ARG A 81 -12.33 -6.45 -0.50
C ARG A 81 -12.52 -7.97 -0.56
N TYR A 82 -11.47 -8.70 -0.92
CA TYR A 82 -11.48 -10.15 -1.06
C TYR A 82 -10.76 -10.87 0.09
N ARG A 83 -10.21 -10.15 1.06
CA ARG A 83 -9.50 -10.74 2.20
C ARG A 83 -10.42 -10.80 3.42
N THR A 84 -10.81 -12.01 3.80
CA THR A 84 -11.48 -12.27 5.08
C THR A 84 -10.59 -13.12 5.98
N ILE A 85 -10.63 -12.87 7.29
CA ILE A 85 -10.14 -13.78 8.33
C ILE A 85 -11.34 -14.07 9.21
N ASN A 86 -11.72 -15.34 9.36
CA ASN A 86 -12.93 -15.74 10.10
C ASN A 86 -14.22 -15.02 9.64
N ASN A 87 -14.37 -14.77 8.33
CA ASN A 87 -15.45 -13.99 7.71
C ASN A 87 -15.49 -12.49 8.04
N ASP A 88 -14.51 -11.96 8.78
CA ASP A 88 -14.35 -10.53 9.00
C ASP A 88 -13.31 -9.93 8.04
N GLY A 89 -13.54 -8.69 7.60
CA GLY A 89 -12.58 -7.96 6.78
C GLY A 89 -11.27 -7.76 7.54
N ALA A 90 -10.17 -8.26 6.98
CA ALA A 90 -8.87 -8.19 7.65
C ALA A 90 -8.08 -6.95 7.24
N ALA A 91 -7.62 -6.18 8.22
CA ALA A 91 -6.60 -5.16 8.00
C ALA A 91 -5.28 -5.83 7.56
N ILE A 92 -4.53 -5.15 6.69
CA ILE A 92 -3.17 -5.57 6.30
C ILE A 92 -2.12 -4.73 7.01
N SER A 93 -1.01 -5.37 7.34
CA SER A 93 0.17 -4.69 7.87
C SER A 93 0.70 -3.65 6.88
N ASN A 94 1.41 -2.65 7.40
CA ASN A 94 2.05 -1.63 6.58
C ASN A 94 3.14 -2.22 5.68
N ASP A 95 3.87 -3.24 6.15
CA ASP A 95 4.84 -3.96 5.32
C ASP A 95 4.18 -4.55 4.06
N LEU A 96 3.00 -5.15 4.21
CA LEU A 96 2.27 -5.71 3.08
C LEU A 96 1.78 -4.60 2.13
N LYS A 97 1.34 -3.45 2.65
CA LYS A 97 0.98 -2.28 1.82
C LYS A 97 2.18 -1.79 1.01
N ASP A 98 3.35 -1.70 1.63
CA ASP A 98 4.59 -1.27 0.97
C ASP A 98 5.00 -2.26 -0.12
N VAL A 99 4.91 -3.57 0.14
CA VAL A 99 5.17 -4.61 -0.86
C VAL A 99 4.20 -4.47 -2.05
N ILE A 100 2.90 -4.32 -1.79
CA ILE A 100 1.89 -4.13 -2.84
C ILE A 100 2.23 -2.90 -3.70
N ARG A 101 2.59 -1.78 -3.06
CA ARG A 101 2.98 -0.54 -3.75
C ARG A 101 4.19 -0.77 -4.65
N VAL A 102 5.26 -1.38 -4.13
CA VAL A 102 6.48 -1.67 -4.90
C VAL A 102 6.17 -2.56 -6.10
N MET A 103 5.34 -3.60 -5.91
CA MET A 103 4.99 -4.50 -7.01
C MET A 103 4.13 -3.82 -8.07
N ARG A 104 3.20 -2.94 -7.69
CA ARG A 104 2.43 -2.14 -8.65
C ARG A 104 3.34 -1.23 -9.47
N SER A 105 4.25 -0.50 -8.83
CA SER A 105 5.21 0.36 -9.55
C SER A 105 6.07 -0.42 -10.55
N ARG A 106 6.48 -1.65 -10.21
CA ARG A 106 7.22 -2.53 -11.14
C ARG A 106 6.36 -3.01 -12.30
N GLN A 107 5.08 -3.33 -12.05
CA GLN A 107 4.14 -3.72 -13.10
C GLN A 107 3.84 -2.56 -14.05
N ASP A 108 3.68 -1.34 -13.52
CA ASP A 108 3.45 -0.14 -14.33
C ASP A 108 4.69 0.18 -15.17
N TRP A 109 5.89 0.13 -14.57
CA TRP A 109 7.14 0.28 -15.33
C TRP A 109 7.25 -0.75 -16.46
N ALA A 110 7.02 -2.04 -16.18
CA ALA A 110 7.08 -3.08 -17.21
C ALA A 110 6.05 -2.86 -18.33
N ARG A 111 4.86 -2.36 -17.99
CA ARG A 111 3.84 -1.99 -18.99
C ARG A 111 4.34 -0.85 -19.87
N ASP A 112 4.87 0.21 -19.29
CA ASP A 112 5.31 1.40 -20.01
C ASP A 112 6.51 1.08 -20.91
N GLU A 113 7.42 0.21 -20.48
CA GLU A 113 8.52 -0.30 -21.30
C GLU A 113 8.01 -1.11 -22.50
N MET A 114 7.04 -2.01 -22.30
CA MET A 114 6.45 -2.78 -23.40
C MET A 114 5.75 -1.86 -24.41
N ILE A 115 5.01 -0.85 -23.94
CA ILE A 115 4.37 0.13 -24.82
C ILE A 115 5.43 0.92 -25.62
N SER A 116 6.51 1.35 -24.95
CA SER A 116 7.59 2.11 -25.58
C SER A 116 8.36 1.29 -26.61
N ALA A 117 8.47 -0.03 -26.40
CA ALA A 117 9.05 -0.98 -27.36
C ALA A 117 8.09 -1.32 -28.52
N GLY A 118 6.89 -0.75 -28.57
CA GLY A 118 5.92 -0.93 -29.65
C GLY A 118 5.02 -2.15 -29.50
N PHE A 119 4.97 -2.78 -28.32
CA PHE A 119 4.02 -3.87 -28.09
C PHE A 119 2.60 -3.32 -27.97
N GLU A 120 1.69 -3.91 -28.76
CA GLU A 120 0.27 -3.59 -28.70
C GLU A 120 -0.43 -4.32 -27.54
N LYS A 121 -1.70 -3.98 -27.34
CA LYS A 121 -2.54 -4.62 -26.32
C LYS A 121 -2.60 -6.13 -26.54
N ASN A 122 -2.48 -6.89 -25.44
CA ASN A 122 -2.59 -8.33 -25.48
C ASN A 122 -3.96 -8.77 -26.06
N ALA A 123 -3.93 -9.52 -27.17
CA ALA A 123 -5.13 -9.98 -27.87
C ALA A 123 -5.92 -11.07 -27.13
N ILE A 124 -5.29 -11.78 -26.19
CA ILE A 124 -5.92 -12.85 -25.40
C ILE A 124 -6.65 -12.29 -24.18
N VAL A 125 -6.05 -11.32 -23.49
CA VAL A 125 -6.59 -10.76 -22.25
C VAL A 125 -7.90 -10.01 -22.53
N GLY A 126 -9.01 -10.54 -21.98
CA GLY A 126 -10.35 -9.98 -22.14
C GLY A 126 -11.16 -10.57 -23.30
N MET A 127 -10.59 -11.48 -24.10
CA MET A 127 -11.26 -12.13 -25.24
C MET A 127 -12.55 -12.86 -24.82
N ALA A 128 -12.54 -13.49 -23.64
CA ALA A 128 -13.69 -14.22 -23.10
C ALA A 128 -14.92 -13.33 -22.83
N LYS A 129 -14.76 -12.00 -22.67
CA LYS A 129 -15.91 -11.10 -22.49
C LYS A 129 -16.84 -11.09 -23.69
N ASN A 130 -16.30 -11.34 -24.88
CA ASN A 130 -17.04 -11.26 -26.15
C ASN A 130 -17.41 -12.64 -26.71
N CYS A 131 -17.04 -13.73 -26.01
CA CYS A 131 -17.20 -15.09 -26.50
C CYS A 131 -17.81 -15.97 -25.41
N LYS A 132 -19.08 -16.37 -25.59
CA LYS A 132 -19.82 -17.17 -24.60
C LYS A 132 -19.58 -18.67 -24.72
N ALA A 133 -19.20 -19.15 -25.90
CA ALA A 133 -18.95 -20.57 -26.16
C ALA A 133 -17.47 -20.91 -25.98
N SER A 134 -17.19 -21.94 -25.19
CA SER A 134 -15.85 -22.42 -24.85
C SER A 134 -15.03 -22.83 -26.09
N GLU A 135 -15.68 -23.44 -27.07
CA GLU A 135 -15.08 -23.94 -28.30
C GLU A 135 -14.59 -22.79 -29.18
N SER A 136 -15.40 -21.73 -29.29
CA SER A 136 -15.07 -20.53 -30.05
C SER A 136 -13.95 -19.73 -29.36
N LEU A 137 -13.97 -19.64 -28.02
CA LEU A 137 -12.87 -19.02 -27.27
C LEU A 137 -11.57 -19.78 -27.48
N ALA A 138 -11.59 -21.12 -27.39
CA ALA A 138 -10.41 -21.95 -27.61
C ALA A 138 -9.88 -21.83 -29.05
N ALA A 139 -10.75 -21.75 -30.06
CA ALA A 139 -10.36 -21.54 -31.45
C ALA A 139 -9.65 -20.18 -31.62
N ASN A 140 -10.22 -19.10 -31.08
CA ASN A 140 -9.63 -17.76 -31.16
C ASN A 140 -8.29 -17.67 -30.43
N ILE A 141 -8.13 -18.33 -29.28
CA ILE A 141 -6.85 -18.38 -28.57
C ILE A 141 -5.79 -19.12 -29.40
N ARG A 142 -6.15 -20.25 -30.03
CA ARG A 142 -5.23 -20.98 -30.92
C ARG A 142 -4.80 -20.14 -32.11
N ASP A 143 -5.73 -19.41 -32.72
CA ASP A 143 -5.44 -18.51 -33.85
C ASP A 143 -4.44 -17.42 -33.44
N VAL A 144 -4.69 -16.71 -32.33
CA VAL A 144 -3.78 -15.68 -31.80
C VAL A 144 -2.39 -16.24 -31.46
N LEU A 145 -2.32 -17.45 -30.92
CA LEU A 145 -1.06 -18.11 -30.57
C LEU A 145 -0.41 -18.83 -31.76
N SER A 146 -1.03 -18.79 -32.95
CA SER A 146 -0.58 -19.54 -34.14
C SER A 146 -0.42 -21.05 -33.91
N LEU A 147 -1.24 -21.62 -33.02
CA LEU A 147 -1.23 -23.05 -32.67
C LEU A 147 -2.13 -23.83 -33.61
N TRP A 148 -1.72 -23.93 -34.88
CA TRP A 148 -2.36 -24.82 -35.85
C TRP A 148 -1.73 -26.19 -35.75
N MET A 149 -2.58 -27.20 -35.57
CA MET A 149 -2.15 -28.60 -35.57
C MET A 149 -1.61 -28.94 -36.96
N ILE A 150 -0.31 -29.19 -37.08
CA ILE A 150 0.30 -29.72 -38.31
C ILE A 150 -0.28 -31.13 -38.47
N VAL A 151 -1.33 -31.27 -39.28
CA VAL A 151 -1.81 -32.58 -39.72
C VAL A 151 -0.82 -33.04 -40.80
N THR A 152 0.23 -33.74 -40.39
CA THR A 152 1.04 -34.54 -41.32
C THR A 152 0.16 -35.68 -41.82
N SER A 153 -0.16 -35.66 -43.12
CA SER A 153 -0.81 -36.76 -43.84
C SER A 153 0.08 -37.99 -43.93
#